data_AF-A0A0F5IKQ0-F1
#
_entry.id   AF-A0A0F5IKQ0-F1
#
_cell.length_a   1.000
_cell.length_b   1.000
_cell.length_c   1.000
_cell.angle_alpha   90.00
_cell.angle_beta   90.00
_cell.angle_gamma   90.00
#
_symmetry.space_group_name_H-M   'P 1'
#
loop_
_entity.id
_entity.type
_entity.pdbx_description
1 polymer ?
#
loop_
_entity_poly.entity_id
_entity_poly.type
_entity_poly.pdbx_seq_one_letter_code
_entity_poly.pdbx_strand_id
1 'polypeptide(L)'
;MDNKTNNSIIMHRLYQRVLIVMDQEQPYLDPQLNLGKLVRIIGTNRTLLSTTINNQSKSNFNTWLASYRVNHLLEALRSNPDKSFKELYSGSGFASRTSFYRQFRLIMGCSPQEYLRQ
;
A
#
# COMPACT_ATOMS: atom_id res chain seq x y z
N MET A 1 12.93 -31.97 -3.76
CA MET A 1 12.32 -30.62 -3.81
C MET A 1 13.34 -29.70 -4.43
N ASP A 2 12.99 -29.00 -5.51
CA ASP A 2 13.90 -28.10 -6.23
C ASP A 2 13.95 -26.71 -5.58
N ASN A 3 15.03 -25.96 -5.84
CA ASN A 3 15.24 -24.62 -5.26
C ASN A 3 14.11 -23.63 -5.58
N LYS A 4 13.40 -23.83 -6.70
CA LYS A 4 12.29 -22.97 -7.13
C LYS A 4 11.08 -23.11 -6.21
N THR A 5 10.72 -24.34 -5.81
CA THR A 5 9.62 -24.61 -4.89
C THR A 5 9.91 -24.03 -3.50
N ASN A 6 11.14 -24.18 -3.01
CA ASN A 6 11.54 -23.67 -1.70
C ASN A 6 11.47 -22.13 -1.62
N ASN A 7 11.95 -21.44 -2.66
CA ASN A 7 11.87 -19.98 -2.75
C ASN A 7 10.43 -19.45 -2.78
N SER A 8 9.52 -20.14 -3.48
CA SER A 8 8.10 -19.76 -3.52
C SER A 8 7.47 -19.81 -2.13
N ILE A 9 7.75 -20.86 -1.35
CA ILE A 9 7.23 -21.02 0.02
C ILE A 9 7.75 -19.91 0.94
N ILE A 10 9.05 -19.58 0.85
CA ILE A 10 9.65 -18.50 1.65
C ILE A 10 9.01 -17.15 1.32
N MET A 11 8.87 -16.82 0.03
CA MET A 11 8.23 -15.56 -0.40
C MET A 11 6.78 -15.51 0.05
N HIS A 12 6.05 -16.63 -0.04
CA HIS A 12 4.67 -16.68 0.44
C HIS A 12 4.57 -16.38 1.93
N ARG A 13 5.37 -17.04 2.78
CA ARG A 13 5.39 -16.80 4.22
C ARG A 13 5.79 -15.37 4.58
N LEU A 14 6.79 -14.83 3.90
CA LEU A 14 7.21 -13.44 4.08
C LEU A 14 6.08 -12.47 3.72
N TYR A 15 5.37 -12.71 2.62
CA TYR A 15 4.23 -11.89 2.22
C TYR A 15 3.10 -11.95 3.24
N GLN A 16 2.78 -13.13 3.78
CA GLN A 16 1.78 -13.25 4.86
C GLN A 16 2.16 -12.41 6.09
N ARG A 17 3.44 -12.42 6.49
CA ARG A 17 3.92 -11.57 7.58
C ARG A 17 3.77 -10.07 7.24
N VAL A 18 4.06 -9.68 6.01
CA VAL A 18 3.84 -8.31 5.54
C VAL A 18 2.36 -7.94 5.65
N LEU A 19 1.44 -8.80 5.20
CA LEU A 19 0.01 -8.55 5.28
C LEU A 19 -0.47 -8.37 6.72
N ILE A 20 0.00 -9.22 7.64
CA ILE A 20 -0.31 -9.12 9.08
C ILE A 20 0.15 -7.77 9.65
N VAL A 21 1.38 -7.35 9.34
CA VAL A 21 1.90 -6.04 9.79
C VAL A 21 1.11 -4.89 9.19
N MET A 22 0.76 -4.97 7.90
CA MET A 22 -0.04 -3.94 7.24
C MET A 22 -1.42 -3.81 7.90
N ASP A 23 -2.05 -4.93 8.28
CA ASP A 23 -3.36 -4.96 8.91
C ASP A 23 -3.33 -4.45 10.36
N GLN A 24 -2.40 -4.98 11.18
CA GLN A 24 -2.38 -4.75 12.63
C GLN A 24 -1.70 -3.44 13.04
N GLU A 25 -0.58 -3.09 12.39
CA GLU A 25 0.21 -1.90 12.75
C GLU A 25 -0.09 -0.71 11.84
N GLN A 26 -0.74 -0.95 10.69
CA GLN A 26 -1.10 0.07 9.70
C GLN A 26 0.02 1.06 9.35
N PRO A 27 1.27 0.61 9.12
CA PRO A 27 2.40 1.50 8.84
C PRO A 27 2.20 2.29 7.54
N TYR A 28 1.27 1.87 6.68
CA TYR A 28 0.91 2.60 5.46
C TYR A 28 0.36 3.99 5.73
N LEU A 29 -0.14 4.26 6.94
CA LEU A 29 -0.58 5.59 7.39
C LEU A 29 0.60 6.55 7.65
N ASP A 30 1.83 6.06 7.83
CA ASP A 30 3.03 6.91 7.92
C ASP A 30 3.39 7.46 6.53
N PRO A 31 3.34 8.79 6.30
CA PRO A 31 3.74 9.38 5.02
C PRO A 31 5.21 9.12 4.66
N GLN A 32 6.06 8.85 5.65
CA GLN A 32 7.48 8.55 5.50
C GLN A 32 7.76 7.05 5.31
N LEU A 33 6.73 6.19 5.29
CA LEU A 33 6.91 4.77 5.00
C LEU A 33 7.52 4.60 3.60
N ASN A 34 8.66 3.92 3.58
CA ASN A 34 9.36 3.50 2.36
C ASN A 34 9.82 2.06 2.53
N LEU A 35 10.28 1.44 1.43
CA LEU A 35 10.71 0.04 1.45
C LEU A 35 11.78 -0.23 2.52
N GLY A 36 12.70 0.70 2.75
CA GLY A 36 13.73 0.57 3.78
C GLY A 36 13.17 0.54 5.21
N LYS A 37 12.17 1.36 5.50
CA LYS A 37 11.44 1.29 6.78
C LYS A 37 10.71 -0.05 6.93
N LEU A 38 10.00 -0.50 5.89
CA LEU A 38 9.29 -1.78 5.93
C LEU A 38 10.25 -2.97 6.11
N VAL A 39 11.43 -2.94 5.49
CA VAL A 39 12.48 -3.94 5.72
C VAL A 39 12.86 -4.05 7.19
N ARG A 40 12.97 -2.92 7.91
CA ARG A 40 13.30 -2.89 9.34
C ARG A 40 12.17 -3.46 10.19
N ILE A 41 10.92 -3.09 9.89
CA ILE A 41 9.73 -3.59 10.60
C ILE A 41 9.61 -5.12 10.42
N ILE A 42 9.79 -5.59 9.19
CA ILE A 42 9.65 -7.01 8.85
C ILE A 42 10.90 -7.82 9.24
N GLY A 43 12.05 -7.20 9.47
CA GLY A 43 13.30 -7.90 9.81
C GLY A 43 13.78 -8.81 8.67
N THR A 44 13.97 -8.23 7.48
CA THR A 44 14.45 -8.95 6.28
C THR A 44 15.49 -8.14 5.51
N ASN A 45 15.70 -8.42 4.22
CA ASN A 45 16.50 -7.59 3.33
C ASN A 45 15.68 -6.97 2.19
N ARG A 46 16.19 -5.88 1.63
CA ARG A 46 15.51 -5.08 0.60
C ARG A 46 15.17 -5.89 -0.66
N THR A 47 16.10 -6.70 -1.15
CA THR A 47 15.93 -7.49 -2.37
C THR A 47 14.81 -8.51 -2.19
N LEU A 48 14.85 -9.29 -1.11
CA LEU A 48 13.85 -10.32 -0.83
C LEU A 48 12.47 -9.69 -0.65
N LEU A 49 12.36 -8.59 0.11
CA LEU A 49 11.07 -7.92 0.32
C LEU A 49 10.51 -7.32 -0.97
N SER A 50 11.35 -6.62 -1.75
CA SER A 50 10.93 -6.04 -3.03
C SER A 50 10.45 -7.11 -4.00
N THR A 51 11.21 -8.19 -4.16
CA THR A 51 10.86 -9.31 -5.04
C THR A 51 9.59 -10.02 -4.57
N THR A 52 9.45 -10.20 -3.25
CA THR A 52 8.25 -10.80 -2.66
C THR A 52 7.01 -9.96 -2.94
N ILE A 53 7.05 -8.66 -2.65
CA ILE A 53 5.91 -7.76 -2.91
C ILE A 53 5.58 -7.74 -4.40
N ASN A 54 6.57 -7.62 -5.28
CA ASN A 54 6.34 -7.62 -6.72
C ASN A 54 5.70 -8.93 -7.21
N ASN A 55 6.25 -10.07 -6.81
CA ASN A 55 5.75 -11.37 -7.25
C ASN A 55 4.33 -11.66 -6.77
N GLN A 56 4.02 -11.28 -5.53
CA GLN A 56 2.75 -11.61 -4.88
C GLN A 56 1.63 -10.61 -5.20
N SER A 57 1.96 -9.32 -5.33
CA SER A 57 0.98 -8.27 -5.65
C SER A 57 0.91 -7.89 -7.12
N LYS A 58 1.81 -8.42 -7.95
CA LYS A 58 2.01 -8.02 -9.36
C LYS A 58 2.26 -6.52 -9.53
N SER A 59 2.72 -5.85 -8.48
CA SER A 59 2.91 -4.40 -8.42
C SER A 59 4.23 -4.05 -7.75
N ASN A 60 4.86 -2.96 -8.16
CA ASN A 60 6.02 -2.43 -7.42
C ASN A 60 5.58 -1.92 -6.02
N PHE A 61 6.54 -1.76 -5.10
CA PHE A 61 6.27 -1.33 -3.73
C PHE A 61 5.45 -0.04 -3.63
N ASN A 62 5.72 0.96 -4.47
CA ASN A 62 5.04 2.25 -4.38
C ASN A 62 3.56 2.14 -4.77
N THR A 63 3.26 1.43 -5.87
CA THR A 63 1.88 1.16 -6.29
C THR A 63 1.15 0.31 -5.25
N TRP A 64 1.79 -0.75 -4.76
CA TRP A 64 1.24 -1.63 -3.73
C TRP A 64 0.91 -0.86 -2.43
N LEU A 65 1.84 -0.05 -1.94
CA LEU A 65 1.62 0.80 -0.76
C LEU A 65 0.49 1.81 -1.00
N ALA A 66 0.46 2.44 -2.18
CA ALA A 66 -0.60 3.38 -2.50
C ALA A 66 -1.97 2.72 -2.53
N SER A 67 -2.10 1.44 -2.91
CA SER A 67 -3.37 0.71 -2.86
C SER A 67 -3.94 0.62 -1.45
N TYR A 68 -3.10 0.33 -0.44
CA TYR A 68 -3.52 0.37 0.96
C TYR A 68 -4.04 1.76 1.36
N ARG A 69 -3.29 2.80 0.98
CA ARG A 69 -3.64 4.19 1.30
C ARG A 69 -4.94 4.64 0.63
N VAL A 70 -5.17 4.25 -0.63
CA VAL A 70 -6.43 4.54 -1.35
C VAL A 70 -7.59 3.79 -0.70
N ASN A 71 -7.43 2.51 -0.38
CA ASN A 71 -8.50 1.73 0.25
C ASN A 71 -8.92 2.31 1.61
N HIS A 72 -7.95 2.59 2.48
CA HIS A 72 -8.22 3.25 3.77
C HIS A 72 -8.92 4.60 3.59
N LEU A 73 -8.50 5.38 2.59
CA LEU A 73 -9.11 6.66 2.30
C LEU A 73 -10.56 6.54 1.82
N LEU A 74 -10.88 5.52 1.01
CA LEU A 74 -12.26 5.26 0.60
C LEU A 74 -13.14 4.79 1.77
N GLU A 75 -12.59 4.01 2.70
CA GLU A 75 -13.28 3.64 3.95
C GLU A 75 -13.55 4.86 4.83
N ALA A 76 -12.58 5.75 4.97
CA ALA A 76 -12.72 6.99 5.71
C ALA A 76 -13.79 7.89 5.08
N LEU A 77 -13.84 7.97 3.75
CA LEU A 77 -14.86 8.73 3.01
C LEU A 77 -16.26 8.13 3.23
N ARG A 78 -16.42 6.81 3.15
CA ARG A 78 -17.70 6.13 3.44
C ARG A 78 -18.18 6.37 4.86
N SER A 79 -17.26 6.43 5.82
CA SER A 79 -17.56 6.64 7.24
C SER A 79 -17.80 8.12 7.58
N ASN A 80 -17.40 9.04 6.71
CA ASN A 80 -17.49 10.49 6.91
C ASN A 80 -17.99 11.15 5.61
N PRO A 81 -19.27 10.97 5.24
CA PRO A 81 -19.80 11.42 3.95
C PRO A 81 -19.69 12.94 3.72
N ASP A 82 -19.61 13.72 4.79
CA ASP A 82 -19.45 15.19 4.72
C ASP A 82 -18.01 15.64 4.44
N LYS A 83 -17.02 14.74 4.56
CA LYS A 83 -15.60 15.07 4.33
C LYS A 83 -15.21 14.88 2.87
N SER A 84 -14.35 15.76 2.38
CA SER A 84 -13.78 15.66 1.04
C SER A 84 -12.48 14.85 1.02
N PHE A 85 -12.10 14.36 -0.17
CA PHE A 85 -10.77 13.79 -0.41
C PHE A 85 -9.62 14.72 0.02
N LYS A 86 -9.81 16.05 -0.06
CA LYS A 86 -8.78 17.03 0.34
C LYS A 86 -8.53 17.02 1.85
N GLU A 87 -9.52 16.63 2.65
CA GLU A 87 -9.41 16.57 4.11
C GLU A 87 -8.88 15.22 4.58
N LEU A 88 -9.08 14.15 3.79
CA LEU A 88 -8.78 12.78 4.19
C LEU A 88 -7.41 12.26 3.71
N TYR A 89 -6.82 12.83 2.65
CA TYR A 89 -5.59 12.26 2.06
C TYR A 89 -4.40 12.21 3.02
N SER A 90 -4.24 13.23 3.87
CA SER A 90 -3.14 13.30 4.84
C SER A 90 -3.27 12.20 5.90
N GLY A 91 -4.49 11.95 6.37
CA GLY A 91 -4.81 10.88 7.32
C GLY A 91 -4.65 9.48 6.76
N SER A 92 -4.55 9.32 5.44
CA SER A 92 -4.31 8.04 4.77
C SER A 92 -2.85 7.86 4.31
N GLY A 93 -1.91 8.60 4.91
CA GLY A 93 -0.49 8.43 4.67
C GLY A 93 0.04 9.04 3.37
N PHE A 94 -0.73 9.86 2.66
CA PHE A 94 -0.19 10.61 1.52
C PHE A 94 0.53 11.88 1.99
N ALA A 95 1.83 11.98 1.66
CA ALA A 95 2.65 13.13 2.02
C ALA A 95 2.26 14.44 1.32
N SER A 96 1.55 14.38 0.20
CA SER A 96 1.09 15.57 -0.52
C SER A 96 -0.12 15.27 -1.40
N ARG A 97 -0.88 16.34 -1.68
CA ARG A 97 -2.01 16.31 -2.62
C ARG A 97 -1.59 15.81 -4.01
N THR A 98 -0.44 16.25 -4.52
CA THR A 98 0.07 15.83 -5.84
C THR A 98 0.33 14.33 -5.90
N SER A 99 0.94 13.77 -4.85
CA SER A 99 1.18 12.33 -4.76
C SER A 99 -0.13 11.54 -4.69
N PHE A 100 -1.08 12.01 -3.88
CA PHE A 100 -2.42 11.43 -3.77
C PHE A 100 -3.14 11.38 -5.12
N TYR A 101 -3.30 12.50 -5.82
CA TYR A 101 -4.04 12.53 -7.09
C TYR A 101 -3.44 11.60 -8.14
N ARG A 102 -2.10 11.59 -8.25
CA ARG A 102 -1.39 10.72 -9.20
C ARG A 102 -1.61 9.23 -8.89
N GLN A 103 -1.46 8.84 -7.63
CA GLN A 103 -1.60 7.44 -7.22
C GLN A 103 -3.06 6.98 -7.24
N PHE A 104 -3.99 7.81 -6.79
CA PHE A 104 -5.42 7.51 -6.84
C PHE A 104 -5.86 7.23 -8.27
N ARG A 105 -5.47 8.08 -9.24
CA ARG A 105 -5.79 7.85 -10.65
C ARG A 105 -5.18 6.56 -11.20
N LEU A 106 -3.95 6.24 -10.81
CA LEU A 106 -3.29 5.00 -11.20
C LEU A 106 -4.03 3.77 -10.69
N ILE A 107 -4.57 3.83 -9.46
CA ILE A 107 -5.24 2.69 -8.80
C ILE A 107 -6.70 2.56 -9.23
N MET A 108 -7.43 3.67 -9.29
CA MET A 108 -8.87 3.70 -9.53
C MET A 108 -9.24 3.88 -11.00
N GLY A 109 -8.27 4.16 -11.88
CA GLY A 109 -8.50 4.45 -13.30
C GLY A 109 -9.14 5.82 -13.58
N CYS A 110 -9.57 6.54 -12.54
CA CYS A 110 -10.21 7.85 -12.63
C CYS A 110 -9.67 8.80 -11.54
N SER A 111 -9.84 10.10 -11.74
CA SER A 111 -9.50 11.11 -10.74
C SER A 111 -10.47 11.04 -9.53
N PRO A 112 -10.05 11.56 -8.36
CA PRO A 112 -10.95 11.64 -7.21
C PRO A 112 -12.26 12.39 -7.50
N GLN A 113 -12.23 13.41 -8.37
CA GLN A 113 -13.44 14.15 -8.74
C GLN A 113 -14.39 13.35 -9.64
N GLU A 114 -13.84 12.55 -10.57
CA GLU A 114 -14.63 11.65 -11.41
C GLU A 114 -15.23 10.51 -10.57
N TYR A 115 -14.51 10.03 -9.56
CA TYR A 115 -15.02 9.02 -8.63
C TYR A 115 -16.25 9.50 -7.84
N LEU A 116 -16.28 10.77 -7.40
CA LEU A 116 -17.45 11.34 -6.67
C LEU A 116 -18.68 11.56 -7.54
N ARG A 117 -18.55 11.49 -8.87
CA ARG A 117 -19.66 11.73 -9.82
C ARG A 117 -20.31 10.43 -10.30
N GLN A 118 -19.75 9.28 -9.95
CA GLN A 118 -20.30 7.96 -10.22
C GLN A 118 -21.32 7.61 -9.15
#